data_AF-R1EZL7-F1
#
_entry.id   AF-R1EZL7-F1
#
_cell.length_a   1.000
_cell.length_b   1.000
_cell.length_c   1.000
_cell.angle_alpha   90.00
_cell.angle_beta   90.00
_cell.angle_gamma   90.00
#
_symmetry.space_group_name_H-M   'P 1'
#
loop_
_entity.id
_entity.type
_entity.pdbx_description
1 polymer ?
#
loop_
_entity_poly.entity_id
_entity_poly.type
_entity_poly.pdbx_seq_one_letter_code
_entity_poly.pdbx_strand_id
1 'polypeptide(L)'
;MTRMITGDKSAAYAASYIGGGLSNLGPYGYSAAAAPKSLIEPPDPSTLPRLGPMVGRSVQIRTDAGTDLAKGLRLLDVICARNRVRGDHNKQKYHERPGLKRKRLASERWRKRFMDGFKATVSRVQYLKRQGW
;
A
#
# COMPACT_ATOMS: atom_id res chain seq x y z
N MET A 1 12.27 -28.25 -52.37
CA MET A 1 10.89 -28.19 -51.85
C MET A 1 10.94 -28.35 -50.33
N THR A 2 10.54 -27.29 -49.62
CA THR A 2 9.91 -27.27 -48.27
C THR A 2 10.75 -27.57 -46.99
N ARG A 3 10.79 -26.55 -46.11
CA ARG A 3 11.26 -26.49 -44.70
C ARG A 3 10.45 -27.41 -43.77
N MET A 4 10.96 -27.76 -42.57
CA MET A 4 10.37 -27.34 -41.28
C MET A 4 11.15 -27.83 -40.02
N ILE A 5 11.67 -26.84 -39.28
CA ILE A 5 11.54 -26.60 -37.82
C ILE A 5 12.30 -27.51 -36.83
N THR A 6 13.50 -27.07 -36.47
CA THR A 6 14.06 -27.14 -35.10
C THR A 6 13.58 -25.91 -34.32
N GLY A 7 12.83 -26.12 -33.23
CA GLY A 7 12.35 -25.05 -32.35
C GLY A 7 13.41 -24.66 -31.33
N ASP A 8 14.12 -23.56 -31.57
CA ASP A 8 14.98 -22.90 -30.59
C ASP A 8 14.12 -22.14 -29.55
N LYS A 9 14.15 -22.61 -28.30
CA LYS A 9 13.56 -21.96 -27.12
C LYS A 9 14.50 -20.90 -26.52
N SER A 10 15.01 -19.96 -27.32
CA SER A 10 16.00 -18.96 -26.85
C SER A 10 15.65 -17.49 -27.18
N ALA A 11 14.51 -17.21 -27.81
CA ALA A 11 14.18 -15.86 -28.31
C ALA A 11 13.17 -15.04 -27.47
N ALA A 12 12.93 -15.39 -26.20
CA ALA A 12 11.87 -14.75 -25.39
C ALA A 12 12.35 -13.81 -24.27
N TYR A 13 13.65 -13.48 -24.16
CA TYR A 13 14.16 -12.65 -23.06
C TYR A 13 15.13 -11.53 -23.51
N ALA A 14 14.85 -10.87 -24.64
CA ALA A 14 15.72 -9.83 -25.19
C ALA A 14 14.99 -8.59 -25.74
N ALA A 15 13.82 -8.25 -25.21
CA ALA A 15 13.06 -7.09 -25.70
C ALA A 15 12.34 -6.30 -24.58
N SER A 16 13.09 -5.60 -23.73
CA SER A 16 12.52 -4.48 -22.96
C SER A 16 13.53 -3.43 -22.44
N TYR A 17 14.71 -3.33 -23.04
CA TYR A 17 15.65 -2.24 -22.78
C TYR A 17 16.20 -1.69 -24.10
N ILE A 18 15.30 -1.07 -24.87
CA ILE A 18 15.68 -0.11 -25.91
C ILE A 18 15.17 1.26 -25.46
N GLY A 19 16.11 2.20 -25.44
CA GLY A 19 16.03 3.48 -24.75
C GLY A 19 14.83 4.35 -25.09
N GLY A 20 14.36 5.07 -24.08
CA GLY A 20 13.52 6.25 -24.26
C GLY A 20 14.31 7.34 -24.97
N GLY A 21 14.33 7.27 -26.30
CA GLY A 21 14.80 8.35 -27.15
C GLY A 21 13.94 9.59 -26.97
N LEU A 22 14.58 10.76 -27.00
CA LEU A 22 14.00 12.11 -26.94
C LEU A 22 13.11 12.46 -28.16
N SER A 23 12.50 11.48 -28.82
CA SER A 23 11.81 11.64 -30.11
C SER A 23 10.30 11.83 -29.99
N ASN A 24 9.73 11.96 -28.78
CA ASN A 24 8.28 12.04 -28.58
C ASN A 24 7.79 13.38 -28.00
N LEU A 25 8.53 14.46 -28.24
CA LEU A 25 8.10 15.82 -27.93
C LEU A 25 7.53 16.45 -29.21
N GLY A 26 6.21 16.66 -29.26
CA GLY A 26 5.60 17.52 -30.26
C GLY A 26 6.09 18.98 -30.11
N PRO A 27 5.82 19.87 -31.08
CA PRO A 27 6.39 21.22 -31.16
C PRO A 27 6.05 22.16 -29.98
N TYR A 28 5.20 21.73 -29.05
CA TYR A 28 4.82 22.47 -27.85
C TYR A 28 5.10 21.73 -26.53
N GLY A 29 5.92 20.67 -26.54
CA GLY A 29 6.38 20.00 -25.32
C GLY A 29 5.29 19.26 -24.51
N TYR A 30 4.07 19.13 -25.04
CA TYR A 30 3.03 18.31 -24.44
C TYR A 30 3.23 16.84 -24.85
N SER A 31 3.32 15.94 -23.86
CA SER A 31 3.23 14.50 -24.11
C SER A 31 1.90 14.19 -24.77
N ALA A 32 1.90 13.41 -25.86
CA ALA A 32 0.68 12.92 -26.49
C ALA A 32 -0.28 12.38 -25.41
N ALA A 33 -1.50 12.91 -25.37
CA ALA A 33 -2.51 12.50 -24.42
C ALA A 33 -2.68 10.98 -24.49
N ALA A 34 -2.57 10.29 -23.34
CA ALA A 34 -2.83 8.86 -23.26
C ALA A 34 -4.22 8.60 -23.85
N ALA A 35 -4.30 7.67 -24.81
CA ALA A 35 -5.55 7.32 -25.47
C ALA A 35 -6.66 7.08 -24.43
N PRO A 36 -7.90 7.54 -24.68
CA PRO A 36 -9.00 7.30 -23.76
C PRO A 36 -9.15 5.79 -23.56
N LYS A 37 -9.08 5.33 -22.31
CA LYS A 37 -9.26 3.92 -21.97
C LYS A 37 -10.63 3.49 -22.50
N SER A 38 -10.66 2.55 -23.44
CA SER A 38 -11.89 2.00 -24.01
C SER A 38 -12.73 1.41 -22.87
N LEU A 39 -13.96 1.91 -22.67
CA LEU A 39 -14.88 1.38 -21.65
C LEU A 39 -15.48 0.02 -22.05
N ILE A 40 -15.21 -0.42 -23.29
CA ILE A 40 -15.79 -1.60 -23.94
C ILE A 40 -14.86 -2.81 -23.83
N GLU A 41 -13.54 -2.60 -23.71
CA GLU A 41 -12.57 -3.69 -23.61
C GLU A 41 -12.17 -3.89 -22.15
N PRO A 42 -12.12 -5.14 -21.66
CA PRO A 42 -11.60 -5.39 -20.33
C PRO A 42 -10.15 -4.90 -20.25
N PRO A 43 -9.75 -4.21 -19.18
CA PRO A 43 -8.38 -3.75 -19.02
C PRO A 43 -7.43 -4.95 -19.07
N ASP A 44 -6.34 -4.83 -19.83
CA ASP A 44 -5.33 -5.87 -19.96
C ASP A 44 -4.87 -6.32 -18.56
N PRO A 45 -4.97 -7.62 -18.21
CA PRO A 45 -4.59 -8.13 -16.89
C PRO A 45 -3.13 -7.80 -16.51
N SER A 46 -2.26 -7.54 -17.47
CA SER A 46 -0.87 -7.13 -17.24
C SER A 46 -0.74 -5.71 -16.63
N THR A 47 -1.73 -4.85 -16.89
CA THR A 47 -1.77 -3.45 -16.45
C THR A 47 -2.48 -3.27 -15.11
N LEU A 48 -3.16 -4.31 -14.63
CA LEU A 48 -3.85 -4.28 -13.36
C LEU A 48 -2.84 -4.31 -12.20
N PRO A 49 -3.03 -3.51 -11.15
CA PRO A 49 -2.18 -3.61 -9.98
C PRO A 49 -2.31 -5.00 -9.36
N ARG A 50 -1.23 -5.52 -8.77
CA ARG A 50 -1.26 -6.83 -8.09
C ARG A 50 -2.06 -6.74 -6.79
N LEU A 51 -3.35 -7.02 -6.82
CA LEU A 51 -4.23 -7.08 -5.64
C LEU A 51 -3.98 -8.37 -4.84
N GLY A 52 -2.84 -8.43 -4.15
CA GLY A 52 -2.52 -9.51 -3.21
C GLY A 52 -2.49 -9.05 -1.74
N PRO A 53 -2.39 -9.98 -0.78
CA PRO A 53 -2.20 -9.67 0.64
C PRO A 53 -0.96 -8.82 0.95
N MET A 54 -0.05 -8.69 -0.02
CA MET A 54 1.19 -7.91 0.05
C MET A 54 0.99 -6.41 -0.21
N VAL A 55 -0.12 -5.98 -0.82
CA VAL A 55 -0.34 -4.56 -1.19
C VAL A 55 -0.23 -3.61 0.01
N GLY A 56 -0.80 -4.01 1.15
CA GLY A 56 -0.75 -3.21 2.39
C GLY A 56 0.50 -3.44 3.23
N ARG A 57 1.51 -4.16 2.71
CA ARG A 57 2.74 -4.57 3.43
C ARG A 57 3.99 -4.41 2.55
N SER A 58 3.92 -3.57 1.53
CA SER A 58 5.04 -3.25 0.65
C SER A 58 5.31 -1.75 0.67
N VAL A 59 6.58 -1.40 0.52
CA VAL A 59 7.06 -0.02 0.37
C VAL A 59 8.05 -0.02 -0.79
N GLN A 60 7.80 0.82 -1.79
CA GLN A 60 8.74 1.00 -2.89
C GLN A 60 9.85 1.95 -2.44
N ILE A 61 11.11 1.50 -2.59
CA ILE A 61 12.29 2.30 -2.26
C ILE A 61 12.64 3.11 -3.51
N ARG A 62 12.59 4.42 -3.36
CA ARG A 62 12.82 5.40 -4.43
C ARG A 62 13.99 6.27 -4.02
N THR A 63 15.16 5.99 -4.58
CA THR A 63 16.41 6.72 -4.28
C THR A 63 16.31 8.18 -4.69
N ASP A 64 15.57 8.47 -5.77
CA ASP A 64 15.22 9.79 -6.27
C ASP A 64 14.35 10.60 -5.28
N ALA A 65 13.47 9.93 -4.53
CA ALA A 65 12.58 10.54 -3.55
C ALA A 65 13.19 10.62 -2.13
N GLY A 66 14.50 10.41 -1.98
CA GLY A 66 15.18 10.49 -0.68
C GLY A 66 14.77 9.42 0.34
N THR A 67 14.10 8.36 -0.13
CA THR A 67 13.69 7.21 0.68
C THR A 67 14.78 6.16 0.62
N ASP A 68 15.74 6.25 1.53
CA ASP A 68 16.75 5.23 1.77
C ASP A 68 16.12 3.95 2.39
N LEU A 69 16.80 2.81 2.26
CA LEU A 69 16.38 1.52 2.82
C LEU A 69 16.02 1.63 4.30
N ALA A 70 16.84 2.31 5.11
CA ALA A 70 16.58 2.47 6.53
C ALA A 70 15.27 3.23 6.80
N LYS A 71 14.93 4.23 5.98
CA LYS A 71 13.65 4.96 6.06
C LYS A 71 12.50 4.08 5.57
N GLY A 72 12.70 3.33 4.49
CA GLY A 72 11.73 2.38 3.94
C GLY A 72 11.33 1.31 4.95
N LEU A 73 12.29 0.74 5.68
CA LEU A 73 12.02 -0.26 6.74
C LEU A 73 11.22 0.33 7.91
N ARG A 74 11.55 1.55 8.35
CA ARG A 74 10.75 2.25 9.39
C ARG A 74 9.33 2.52 8.91
N LEU A 75 9.17 2.96 7.66
CA LEU A 75 7.86 3.19 7.07
C LEU A 75 7.05 1.89 6.99
N LEU A 76 7.69 0.79 6.60
CA LEU A 76 7.07 -0.52 6.57
C LEU A 76 6.56 -0.96 7.95
N ASP A 77 7.34 -0.75 9.02
CA ASP A 77 6.91 -1.09 10.39
C ASP A 77 5.72 -0.24 10.84
N VAL A 78 5.69 1.07 10.52
CA VAL A 78 4.53 1.94 10.77
C VAL A 78 3.28 1.45 10.03
N ILE A 79 3.42 1.04 8.76
CA ILE A 79 2.31 0.50 7.97
C ILE A 79 1.79 -0.80 8.61
N CYS A 80 2.69 -1.72 8.98
CA CYS A 80 2.31 -2.98 9.63
C CYS A 80 1.65 -2.75 11.00
N ALA A 81 2.09 -1.75 11.75
CA ALA A 81 1.51 -1.36 13.03
C ALA A 81 0.11 -0.73 12.87
N ARG A 82 -0.08 0.16 11.88
CA ARG A 82 -1.40 0.73 11.54
C ARG A 82 -2.39 -0.36 11.15
N ASN A 83 -1.94 -1.34 10.35
CA ASN A 83 -2.73 -2.48 9.93
C ASN A 83 -2.87 -3.57 11.02
N ARG A 84 -2.24 -3.38 12.20
CA ARG A 84 -2.30 -4.30 13.36
C ARG A 84 -1.85 -5.74 13.08
N VAL A 85 -1.00 -5.94 12.06
CA VAL A 85 -0.59 -7.28 11.60
C VAL A 85 0.01 -8.12 12.72
N ARG A 86 0.92 -7.54 13.51
CA ARG A 86 1.54 -8.21 14.67
C ARG A 86 0.50 -8.60 15.73
N GLY A 87 -0.47 -7.73 15.98
CA GLY A 87 -1.51 -7.97 16.98
C GLY A 87 -2.48 -9.07 16.56
N ASP A 88 -2.82 -9.13 15.28
CA ASP A 88 -3.72 -10.16 14.74
C ASP A 88 -3.02 -11.52 14.67
N HIS A 89 -1.75 -11.55 14.24
CA HIS A 89 -0.94 -12.77 14.27
C HIS A 89 -0.89 -13.39 15.67
N ASN A 90 -0.63 -12.58 16.71
CA ASN A 90 -0.56 -13.08 18.08
C ASN A 90 -1.92 -13.58 18.59
N LYS A 91 -3.03 -12.98 18.17
CA LYS A 91 -4.39 -13.43 18.52
C LYS A 91 -4.79 -14.70 17.77
N GLN A 92 -4.27 -14.93 16.57
CA GLN A 92 -4.56 -16.10 15.76
C GLN A 92 -3.77 -17.34 16.20
N LYS A 93 -2.68 -17.17 16.98
CA LYS A 93 -1.84 -18.27 17.47
C LYS A 93 -2.63 -19.33 18.24
N TYR A 94 -3.71 -18.95 18.93
CA TYR A 94 -4.57 -19.85 19.69
C TYR A 94 -6.05 -19.56 19.41
N HIS A 95 -6.88 -20.60 19.45
CA HIS A 95 -8.33 -20.42 19.34
C HIS A 95 -8.89 -19.70 20.58
N GLU A 96 -9.48 -18.53 20.36
CA GLU A 96 -10.24 -17.79 21.37
C GLU A 96 -11.73 -18.15 21.26
N ARG A 97 -12.33 -18.64 22.35
CA ARG A 97 -13.77 -18.92 22.42
C ARG A 97 -14.59 -17.67 22.10
N PRO A 98 -15.71 -17.77 21.36
CA PRO A 98 -16.47 -16.59 20.91
C PRO A 98 -17.01 -15.74 22.08
N GLY A 99 -17.39 -16.35 23.20
CA GLY A 99 -17.82 -15.62 24.40
C GLY A 99 -16.69 -14.79 25.02
N LEU A 100 -15.48 -15.34 25.07
CA LEU A 100 -14.31 -14.66 25.62
C LEU A 100 -13.88 -13.49 24.71
N LYS A 101 -13.90 -13.72 23.39
CA LYS A 101 -13.68 -12.68 22.37
C LYS A 101 -14.64 -11.50 22.51
N ARG A 102 -15.93 -11.75 22.73
CA ARG A 102 -16.93 -10.69 22.93
C ARG A 102 -16.63 -9.86 24.17
N LYS A 103 -16.32 -10.50 25.30
CA LYS A 103 -15.95 -9.83 26.56
C LYS A 103 -14.69 -8.96 26.38
N ARG A 104 -13.66 -9.51 25.75
CA ARG A 104 -12.43 -8.77 25.43
C ARG A 104 -12.72 -7.55 24.55
N LEU A 105 -13.44 -7.72 23.45
CA LEU A 105 -13.77 -6.63 22.53
C LEU A 105 -14.61 -5.53 23.20
N ALA A 106 -15.57 -5.90 24.06
CA ALA A 106 -16.37 -4.94 24.82
C ALA A 106 -15.47 -4.11 25.75
N SER A 107 -14.58 -4.77 26.50
CA SER A 107 -13.64 -4.12 27.41
C SER A 107 -12.62 -3.22 26.68
N GLU A 108 -12.04 -3.70 25.57
CA GLU A 108 -11.13 -2.92 24.73
C GLU A 108 -11.79 -1.64 24.17
N ARG A 109 -13.01 -1.76 23.64
CA ARG A 109 -13.77 -0.62 23.11
C ARG A 109 -14.12 0.39 24.20
N TRP A 110 -14.52 -0.09 25.37
CA TRP A 110 -14.84 0.78 26.50
C TRP A 110 -13.60 1.56 26.96
N ARG A 111 -12.46 0.88 27.18
CA ARG A 111 -11.20 1.55 27.56
C ARG A 111 -10.78 2.61 26.54
N LYS A 112 -10.94 2.32 25.24
CA LYS A 112 -10.64 3.28 24.18
C LYS A 112 -11.54 4.51 24.29
N ARG A 113 -12.86 4.34 24.36
CA ARG A 113 -13.82 5.44 24.49
C ARG A 113 -13.60 6.26 25.75
N PHE A 114 -13.33 5.59 26.87
CA PHE A 114 -13.02 6.23 28.15
C PHE A 114 -11.78 7.12 28.02
N MET A 115 -10.69 6.60 27.46
CA MET A 115 -9.45 7.36 27.28
C MET A 115 -9.64 8.54 26.31
N ASP A 116 -10.41 8.36 25.23
CA ASP A 116 -10.73 9.43 24.28
C ASP A 116 -11.51 10.56 24.98
N GLY A 117 -12.53 10.23 25.78
CA GLY A 117 -13.28 11.20 26.57
C GLY A 117 -12.42 11.88 27.65
N PHE A 118 -11.59 11.11 28.36
CA PHE A 118 -10.68 11.64 29.37
C PHE A 118 -9.69 12.66 28.78
N LYS A 119 -9.08 12.35 27.63
CA LYS A 119 -8.18 13.27 26.91
C LYS A 119 -8.90 14.54 26.47
N ALA A 120 -10.16 14.43 26.01
CA ALA A 120 -10.96 15.59 25.64
C ALA A 120 -11.23 16.50 26.86
N THR A 121 -11.57 15.92 28.00
CA THR A 121 -11.77 16.68 29.26
C THR A 121 -10.48 17.37 29.69
N VAL A 122 -9.34 16.68 29.70
CA VAL A 122 -8.04 17.29 30.05
C VAL A 122 -7.69 18.43 29.10
N SER A 123 -7.90 18.24 27.79
CA SER A 123 -7.68 19.27 26.78
C SER A 123 -8.58 20.49 27.01
N ARG A 124 -9.83 20.26 27.43
CA ARG A 124 -10.77 21.34 27.79
C ARG A 124 -10.35 22.09 29.04
N VAL A 125 -9.90 21.39 30.08
CA VAL A 125 -9.37 22.01 31.31
C VAL A 125 -8.15 22.88 30.99
N GLN A 126 -7.22 22.36 30.18
CA GLN A 126 -6.06 23.13 29.75
C GLN A 126 -6.44 24.35 28.91
N TYR A 127 -7.48 24.25 28.09
CA TYR A 127 -8.01 25.37 27.32
C TYR A 127 -8.58 26.47 28.24
N LEU A 128 -9.42 26.10 29.21
CA LEU A 128 -10.01 27.04 30.17
C LEU A 128 -8.93 27.72 31.03
N LYS A 129 -7.96 26.94 31.51
CA LYS A 129 -6.78 27.46 32.22
C LYS A 129 -6.03 28.53 31.42
N ARG A 130 -5.85 28.34 30.11
CA ARG A 130 -5.19 29.33 29.23
C ARG A 130 -6.00 30.62 29.08
N GLN A 131 -7.32 30.53 29.19
CA GLN A 131 -8.22 31.68 29.14
C GLN A 131 -8.32 32.42 30.49
N GLY A 132 -7.76 31.86 31.56
CA GLY A 132 -7.82 32.44 32.91
C GLY A 132 -9.07 32.05 33.70
N TRP A 133 -9.82 31.03 33.27
CA TRP A 133 -10.87 30.37 34.05
C TRP A 133 -10.29 29.31 34.99
#